data_AF-A0A5D5SC88-F1
#
_entry.id   AF-A0A5D5SC88-F1
#
_cell.length_a   1.000
_cell.length_b   1.000
_cell.length_c   1.000
_cell.angle_alpha   90.00
_cell.angle_beta   90.00
_cell.angle_gamma   90.00
#
_symmetry.space_group_name_H-M   'P 1'
#
loop_
_entity.id
_entity.type
_entity.pdbx_description
1 polymer ?
#
loop_
_entity_poly.entity_id
_entity_poly.type
_entity_poly.pdbx_seq_one_letter_code
_entity_poly.pdbx_strand_id
1 'polypeptide(L)'
;MERPDNQLILMVLEVVKNPLYNIKSLTINFLQGEIVGNSTRNELLYCTYWLEFHGFILRDEKGDNQKYYSMTKQGDFLLQKIKNELS
;
A
#
# COMPACT_ATOMS: atom_id res chain seq x y z
N MET A 1 -8.26 1.15 -14.51
CA MET A 1 -7.79 -0.01 -13.73
C MET A 1 -8.95 -0.50 -12.87
N GLU A 2 -9.25 -1.79 -12.86
CA GLU A 2 -10.25 -2.37 -11.96
C GLU A 2 -9.80 -2.25 -10.49
N ARG A 3 -10.78 -2.11 -9.59
CA ARG A 3 -10.50 -1.98 -8.15
C ARG A 3 -9.93 -3.30 -7.60
N PRO A 4 -8.78 -3.28 -6.90
CA PRO A 4 -8.23 -4.46 -6.24
C PRO A 4 -9.13 -4.93 -5.08
N ASP A 5 -8.96 -6.19 -4.67
CA ASP A 5 -9.67 -6.74 -3.54
C ASP A 5 -9.41 -5.96 -2.24
N ASN A 6 -10.41 -5.92 -1.36
CA ASN A 6 -10.34 -5.18 -0.09
C ASN A 6 -9.20 -5.70 0.81
N GLN A 7 -8.90 -7.00 0.79
CA GLN A 7 -7.79 -7.57 1.56
C GLN A 7 -6.44 -7.08 1.03
N LEU A 8 -6.30 -7.00 -0.29
CA LEU A 8 -5.09 -6.51 -0.93
C LEU A 8 -4.88 -5.01 -0.69
N ILE A 9 -5.96 -4.22 -0.75
CA ILE A 9 -5.92 -2.79 -0.42
C ILE A 9 -5.51 -2.61 1.05
N LEU A 10 -6.11 -3.38 1.97
CA LEU A 10 -5.76 -3.33 3.40
C LEU A 10 -4.27 -3.59 3.61
N MET A 11 -3.74 -4.66 2.99
CA MET A 11 -2.32 -5.00 3.08
C MET A 11 -1.43 -3.84 2.64
N VAL A 12 -1.66 -3.29 1.44
CA VAL A 12 -0.82 -2.20 0.91
C VAL A 12 -0.93 -0.92 1.73
N LEU A 13 -2.12 -0.58 2.25
CA LEU A 13 -2.30 0.64 3.04
C LEU A 13 -1.66 0.54 4.44
N GLU A 14 -1.76 -0.61 5.12
CA GLU A 14 -1.07 -0.86 6.40
C GLU A 14 0.45 -0.70 6.27
N VAL A 15 0.95 -1.19 5.16
CA VAL A 15 2.34 -1.13 4.75
C VAL A 15 2.82 0.31 4.54
N VAL A 16 2.08 1.10 3.78
CA VAL A 16 2.40 2.51 3.52
C VAL A 16 2.33 3.33 4.81
N LYS A 17 1.39 3.00 5.71
CA LYS A 17 1.21 3.70 6.99
C LYS A 17 2.35 3.39 7.97
N ASN A 18 2.89 2.19 7.94
CA ASN A 18 3.89 1.74 8.91
C ASN A 18 5.25 2.45 8.70
N PRO A 19 5.82 3.07 9.75
CA PRO A 19 7.08 3.79 9.65
C PRO A 19 8.32 2.93 9.47
N LEU A 20 8.25 1.64 9.78
CA LEU A 20 9.36 0.69 9.65
C LEU A 20 9.55 0.19 8.22
N TYR A 21 8.50 0.23 7.40
CA TYR A 21 8.55 -0.29 6.04
C TYR A 21 8.79 0.84 5.03
N ASN A 22 9.89 0.70 4.29
CA ASN A 22 10.23 1.58 3.19
C ASN A 22 9.90 0.90 1.86
N ILE A 23 8.96 1.44 1.11
CA ILE A 23 8.62 0.97 -0.24
C ILE A 23 9.62 1.54 -1.27
N LYS A 24 10.93 1.59 -0.96
CA LYS A 24 11.98 2.17 -1.85
C LYS A 24 11.98 1.56 -3.25
N SER A 25 11.47 0.33 -3.31
CA SER A 25 11.18 -0.40 -4.51
C SER A 25 10.03 -1.34 -4.13
N LEU A 26 8.97 -1.45 -4.92
CA LEU A 26 8.02 -2.59 -4.85
C LEU A 26 8.72 -3.89 -5.32
N THR A 27 9.90 -4.11 -4.78
CA THR A 27 10.87 -5.11 -5.19
C THR A 27 11.29 -5.80 -3.91
N ILE A 28 10.63 -6.93 -3.64
CA ILE A 28 11.17 -8.10 -2.94
C ILE A 28 11.26 -7.99 -1.41
N ASN A 29 11.67 -6.86 -0.81
CA ASN A 29 11.78 -6.79 0.66
C ASN A 29 10.43 -6.77 1.37
N PHE A 30 9.35 -6.44 0.66
CA PHE A 30 7.98 -6.52 1.15
C PHE A 30 7.43 -7.95 1.22
N LEU A 31 7.96 -8.84 0.38
CA LEU A 31 7.34 -10.13 0.06
C LEU A 31 7.69 -11.27 1.04
N GLN A 32 8.52 -11.00 2.05
CA GLN A 32 8.98 -12.02 3.00
C GLN A 32 8.34 -11.91 4.40
N GLY A 33 7.32 -11.06 4.59
CA GLY A 33 6.67 -10.86 5.90
C GLY A 33 5.24 -11.41 5.98
N GLU A 34 4.81 -11.78 7.19
CA GLU A 34 3.44 -12.26 7.54
C GLU A 34 2.30 -11.31 7.06
N ILE A 35 2.62 -10.05 6.76
CA ILE A 35 1.67 -8.97 6.45
C ILE A 35 1.03 -9.12 5.06
N VAL A 36 1.72 -9.72 4.07
CA VAL A 36 1.25 -9.81 2.67
C VAL A 36 0.57 -11.14 2.31
N GLY A 37 0.51 -12.09 3.25
CA GLY A 37 -0.19 -13.36 3.08
C GLY A 37 0.23 -14.12 1.80
N ASN A 38 -0.76 -14.65 1.08
CA ASN A 38 -0.56 -15.41 -0.17
C ASN A 38 -0.56 -14.53 -1.43
N SER A 39 -0.59 -13.20 -1.30
CA SER A 39 -0.71 -12.30 -2.45
C SER A 39 0.56 -12.33 -3.30
N THR A 40 0.40 -12.41 -4.61
CA THR A 40 1.52 -12.38 -5.55
C THR A 40 2.10 -10.97 -5.64
N ARG A 41 3.37 -10.88 -6.05
CA ARG A 41 4.06 -9.61 -6.29
C ARG A 41 3.30 -8.70 -7.28
N ASN A 42 2.73 -9.30 -8.32
CA ASN A 42 2.04 -8.55 -9.37
C ASN A 42 0.74 -7.92 -8.85
N GLU A 43 0.00 -8.64 -8.00
CA GLU A 43 -1.20 -8.13 -7.35
C GLU A 43 -0.87 -6.94 -6.44
N LEU A 44 0.16 -7.06 -5.61
CA LEU A 44 0.60 -5.97 -4.73
C LEU A 44 1.07 -4.75 -5.53
N LEU A 45 1.83 -4.95 -6.60
CA LEU A 45 2.28 -3.88 -7.48
C LEU A 45 1.10 -3.19 -8.17
N TYR A 46 0.17 -3.99 -8.71
CA TYR A 46 -1.05 -3.51 -9.33
C TYR A 46 -1.89 -2.68 -8.35
N CYS A 47 -2.11 -3.19 -7.14
CA CYS A 47 -2.84 -2.50 -6.08
C CYS A 47 -2.16 -1.20 -5.70
N THR A 48 -0.83 -1.19 -5.60
CA THR A 48 -0.08 0.03 -5.27
C THR A 48 -0.27 1.11 -6.34
N TYR A 49 -0.17 0.75 -7.63
CA TYR A 49 -0.43 1.69 -8.72
C TYR A 49 -1.88 2.15 -8.77
N TRP A 50 -2.84 1.27 -8.46
CA TRP A 50 -4.23 1.65 -8.35
C TRP A 50 -4.42 2.70 -7.23
N LEU A 51 -3.81 2.49 -6.05
CA LEU A 51 -3.88 3.42 -4.93
C LEU A 51 -3.23 4.78 -5.23
N GLU A 52 -2.09 4.77 -5.93
CA GLU A 52 -1.41 5.98 -6.39
C GLU A 52 -2.26 6.74 -7.41
N PHE A 53 -2.76 6.04 -8.44
CA PHE A 53 -3.59 6.62 -9.49
C PHE A 53 -4.87 7.29 -8.96
N HIS A 54 -5.46 6.71 -7.91
CA HIS A 54 -6.66 7.24 -7.26
C HIS A 54 -6.37 8.24 -6.13
N GLY A 55 -5.10 8.58 -5.86
CA GLY A 55 -4.72 9.61 -4.88
C GLY A 55 -4.81 9.18 -3.41
N PHE A 56 -4.88 7.87 -3.14
CA PHE A 56 -4.87 7.34 -1.78
C PHE A 56 -3.47 7.35 -1.17
N ILE A 57 -2.44 7.20 -2.01
CA ILE A 57 -1.04 7.30 -1.63
C ILE A 57 -0.30 8.21 -2.61
N LEU A 58 0.81 8.82 -2.18
CA LEU A 58 1.64 9.68 -3.00
C LEU A 58 3.06 9.17 -3.02
N ARG A 59 3.70 9.21 -4.19
CA ARG A 59 5.10 8.85 -4.34
C ARG A 59 5.98 10.02 -3.89
N ASP A 60 6.91 9.76 -2.99
CA ASP A 60 7.88 10.75 -2.53
C ASP A 60 9.09 10.76 -3.50
N GLU A 61 9.16 11.76 -4.38
CA GLU A 61 10.22 11.87 -5.40
C GLU A 61 11.55 12.42 -4.87
N LYS A 62 11.56 12.94 -3.62
CA LYS A 62 12.75 13.52 -3.00
C LYS A 62 13.56 12.41 -2.32
N GLY A 63 14.52 11.87 -3.06
CA GLY A 63 15.36 10.70 -2.71
C GLY A 63 16.23 10.76 -1.45
N ASP A 64 15.96 11.65 -0.49
CA ASP A 64 16.78 11.83 0.71
C ASP A 64 16.27 11.11 1.96
N ASN A 65 14.99 10.68 2.02
CA ASN A 65 14.46 10.00 3.21
C ASN A 65 13.76 8.68 2.90
N GLN A 66 13.81 7.80 3.89
CA GLN A 66 13.59 6.36 3.80
C GLN A 66 12.12 5.94 3.61
N LYS A 67 11.29 6.68 2.86
CA LYS A 67 9.95 6.25 2.47
C LYS A 67 9.65 6.70 1.04
N TYR A 68 9.19 5.78 0.21
CA TYR A 68 8.88 6.03 -1.20
C TYR A 68 7.41 6.37 -1.44
N TYR A 69 6.53 5.99 -0.52
CA TYR A 69 5.13 6.37 -0.55
C TYR A 69 4.69 6.93 0.80
N SER A 70 3.87 7.97 0.75
CA SER A 70 3.19 8.57 1.88
C SER A 70 1.68 8.41 1.76
N MET A 71 1.01 8.25 2.90
CA MET A 71 -0.45 8.11 2.97
C MET A 71 -1.12 9.47 2.83
N THR A 72 -2.17 9.57 2.00
CA THR A 72 -3.02 10.78 1.98
C THR A 72 -4.14 10.70 3.00
N LYS A 73 -4.83 11.82 3.25
CA LYS A 73 -6.06 11.83 4.08
C LYS A 73 -7.14 10.90 3.51
N GLN A 74 -7.24 10.81 2.17
CA GLN A 74 -8.19 9.92 1.51
C GLN A 74 -7.79 8.45 1.68
N GLY A 75 -6.49 8.14 1.63
CA GLY A 75 -5.98 6.80 1.89
C GLY A 75 -6.26 6.33 3.32
N ASP A 76 -6.08 7.22 4.31
CA ASP A 76 -6.41 6.88 5.71
C ASP A 76 -7.92 6.64 5.90
N PHE A 77 -8.79 7.44 5.25
CA PHE A 77 -10.23 7.19 5.26
C PHE A 77 -10.60 5.85 4.60
N LEU A 78 -10.00 5.53 3.45
CA LEU A 78 -10.20 4.25 2.78
C LEU A 78 -9.78 3.07 3.66
N LEU A 79 -8.65 3.19 4.35
CA LEU A 79 -8.16 2.19 5.28
C LEU A 79 -9.17 1.92 6.40
N GLN A 80 -9.71 2.96 7.04
CA GLN A 80 -10.73 2.80 8.09
C GLN A 80 -12.01 2.17 7.56
N LYS A 81 -12.45 2.60 6.36
CA LYS A 81 -13.63 2.03 5.71
C LYS A 81 -13.48 0.53 5.48
N ILE A 82 -12.36 0.10 4.90
CA ILE A 82 -12.09 -1.31 4.61
C ILE A 82 -11.98 -2.14 5.89
N LYS A 83 -11.34 -1.62 6.95
CA LYS A 83 -11.30 -2.29 8.26
C LYS A 83 -12.69 -2.55 8.82
N ASN A 84 -13.59 -1.58 8.70
CA ASN A 84 -14.98 -1.73 9.15
C ASN A 84 -15.77 -2.74 8.29
N GLU A 85 -15.47 -2.85 7.00
CA GLU A 85 -16.11 -3.81 6.09
C GLU A 85 -15.63 -5.26 6.29
N LEU A 86 -14.42 -5.44 6.81
CA LEU A 86 -13.80 -6.76 7.06
C LEU A 86 -13.91 -7.24 8.51
N SER A 87 -14.49 -6.43 9.41
CA SER A 87 -14.78 -6.78 10.81
C SER A 87 -16.12 -7.48 10.93
#